data_AF-A0A7W1U553-F1
#
_entry.id   AF-A0A7W1U553-F1
#
_cell.length_a   1.000
_cell.length_b   1.000
_cell.length_c   1.000
_cell.angle_alpha   90.00
_cell.angle_beta   90.00
_cell.angle_gamma   90.00
#
_symmetry.space_group_name_H-M   'P 1'
#
loop_
_entity.id
_entity.type
_entity.pdbx_description
1 polymer ?
#
loop_
_entity_poly.entity_id
_entity_poly.type
_entity_poly.pdbx_seq_one_letter_code
_entity_poly.pdbx_strand_id
1 'polypeptide(L)'
;MDSYDVLSEGCRSPLTSRQISDLFHAGRFGREEPCRRSGANTWRTIDELFPLLKYDSAGPTVQARESLTAAAKTPLFRACILLLAGGAAFLYWDRLVSHSPDLGPILRVPHYHHQNASMLTPPATTALPQNAVASRPAVFRVSVTDRTQFDEDHLAAEGRQREQQARDQAALAERMRIEAEERQRAARKAAGRNVIVPFVWINGQRLRNVVKENVVTHSGTDETLIYRNGVASLYYVWEISGQLDSCLLRLREN
;
A
#
# COMPACT_ATOMS: atom_id res chain seq x y z
N MET A 1 -4.33 -28.68 39.48
CA MET A 1 -5.06 -27.81 38.55
C MET A 1 -6.23 -28.61 38.00
N ASP A 2 -7.41 -28.02 37.95
CA ASP A 2 -8.59 -28.73 37.44
C ASP A 2 -8.55 -28.80 35.91
N SER A 3 -8.70 -30.02 35.39
CA SER A 3 -8.82 -30.31 33.97
C SER A 3 -10.27 -30.63 33.59
N TYR A 4 -10.63 -30.31 32.35
CA TYR A 4 -11.98 -30.40 31.82
C TYR A 4 -11.96 -31.00 30.41
N ASP A 5 -12.93 -31.88 30.14
CA ASP A 5 -13.19 -32.40 28.81
C ASP A 5 -14.27 -31.53 28.15
N VAL A 6 -14.01 -31.04 26.93
CA VAL A 6 -14.97 -30.25 26.14
C VAL A 6 -15.31 -31.03 24.87
N LEU A 7 -16.60 -31.21 24.59
CA LEU A 7 -17.10 -31.90 23.41
C LEU A 7 -17.30 -30.90 22.26
N SER A 8 -16.19 -30.44 21.68
CA SER A 8 -16.18 -29.50 20.56
C SER A 8 -15.43 -30.09 19.35
N GLU A 9 -15.81 -29.68 18.14
CA GLU A 9 -15.17 -30.16 16.91
C GLU A 9 -13.69 -29.74 16.88
N GLY A 10 -12.79 -30.71 16.97
CA GLY A 10 -11.34 -30.48 16.86
C GLY A 10 -10.58 -30.34 18.18
N CYS A 11 -11.25 -30.33 19.33
CA CYS A 11 -10.60 -30.40 20.63
C CYS A 11 -10.68 -31.82 21.21
N ARG A 12 -9.53 -32.49 21.39
CA ARG A 12 -9.44 -33.85 21.98
C ARG A 12 -8.57 -33.93 23.23
N SER A 13 -8.08 -32.80 23.73
CA SER A 13 -7.20 -32.76 24.90
C SER A 13 -7.92 -32.16 26.10
N PRO A 14 -7.68 -32.68 27.32
CA PRO A 14 -8.20 -32.06 28.53
C PRO A 14 -7.66 -30.64 28.65
N LEU A 15 -8.56 -29.69 28.87
CA LEU A 15 -8.26 -28.26 28.96
C LEU A 15 -8.30 -27.82 30.42
N THR A 16 -7.46 -26.85 30.76
CA THR A 16 -7.54 -26.15 32.05
C THR A 16 -8.66 -25.11 32.02
N SER A 17 -9.18 -24.73 33.20
CA SER A 17 -10.16 -23.64 33.34
C SER A 17 -9.73 -22.36 32.60
N ARG A 18 -8.45 -21.99 32.69
CA ARG A 18 -7.89 -20.82 32.00
C ARG A 18 -7.94 -20.95 30.46
N GLN A 19 -7.59 -22.11 29.92
CA GLN A 19 -7.67 -22.36 28.47
C GLN A 19 -9.11 -22.31 27.95
N ILE A 20 -10.07 -22.80 28.73
CA ILE A 20 -11.49 -22.71 28.38
C ILE A 20 -11.92 -21.24 28.35
N SER A 21 -11.51 -20.43 29.34
CA SER A 21 -11.74 -18.99 29.37
C SER A 21 -11.19 -18.30 28.11
N ASP A 22 -9.92 -18.56 27.77
CA ASP A 22 -9.27 -17.95 26.62
C ASP A 22 -9.97 -18.32 25.30
N LEU A 23 -10.34 -19.59 25.14
CA LEU A 23 -11.05 -20.09 23.94
C LEU A 23 -12.49 -19.57 23.86
N PHE A 24 -13.16 -19.40 25.00
CA PHE A 24 -14.49 -18.81 25.09
C PHE A 24 -14.46 -17.34 24.66
N HIS A 25 -13.51 -16.54 25.17
CA HIS A 25 -13.35 -15.14 24.75
C HIS A 25 -12.91 -14.99 23.30
N ALA A 26 -12.17 -15.96 22.76
CA ALA A 26 -11.83 -16.01 21.33
C ALA A 26 -13.02 -16.42 20.43
N GLY A 27 -14.20 -16.69 21.00
CA GLY A 27 -15.40 -17.11 20.26
C GLY A 27 -15.29 -18.53 19.68
N ARG A 28 -14.37 -19.35 20.20
CA ARG A 28 -14.18 -20.75 19.77
C ARG A 28 -15.12 -21.71 20.47
N PHE A 29 -15.55 -21.38 21.69
CA PHE A 29 -16.53 -22.15 22.44
C PHE A 29 -17.83 -21.37 22.65
N GLY A 30 -18.95 -22.03 22.37
CA GLY A 30 -20.28 -21.54 22.70
C GLY A 30 -20.67 -21.77 24.16
N ARG A 31 -21.64 -20.98 24.66
CA ARG A 31 -22.19 -21.12 26.04
C ARG A 31 -22.80 -22.50 26.30
N GLU A 32 -23.46 -23.05 25.29
CA GLU A 32 -24.15 -24.34 25.35
C GLU A 32 -23.24 -25.54 25.05
N GLU A 33 -21.93 -25.32 24.84
CA GLU A 33 -21.03 -26.44 24.53
C GLU A 33 -20.92 -27.39 25.73
N PRO A 34 -21.05 -28.71 25.50
CA PRO A 34 -20.92 -29.69 26.56
C PRO A 34 -19.48 -29.72 27.09
N CYS A 35 -19.36 -29.52 28.39
CA CYS A 35 -18.12 -29.53 29.14
C CYS A 35 -18.31 -30.36 30.43
N ARG A 36 -17.28 -31.05 30.87
CA ARG A 36 -17.28 -31.74 32.17
C ARG A 36 -15.91 -31.65 32.83
N ARG A 37 -15.85 -31.71 34.15
CA ARG A 37 -14.57 -31.87 34.86
C ARG A 37 -14.02 -33.28 34.58
N SER A 38 -12.72 -33.40 34.38
CA SER A 38 -12.05 -34.67 34.14
C SER A 38 -12.36 -35.66 35.27
N GLY A 39 -12.89 -36.84 34.94
CA GLY A 39 -13.34 -37.86 35.89
C GLY A 39 -14.79 -37.71 36.39
N ALA A 40 -15.51 -36.66 36.00
CA ALA A 40 -16.94 -36.56 36.27
C ALA A 40 -17.77 -37.35 35.25
N ASN A 41 -18.86 -37.98 35.70
CA ASN A 41 -19.76 -38.76 34.84
C ASN A 41 -20.89 -37.94 34.21
N THR A 42 -21.02 -36.66 34.58
CA THR A 42 -22.11 -35.80 34.10
C THR A 42 -21.55 -34.69 33.22
N TRP A 43 -22.14 -34.53 32.03
CA TRP A 43 -21.89 -33.40 31.15
C TRP A 43 -22.75 -32.22 31.57
N ARG A 44 -22.15 -31.03 31.57
CA ARG A 44 -22.81 -29.75 31.83
C ARG A 44 -22.45 -28.78 30.73
N THR A 45 -23.10 -27.62 30.67
CA THR A 45 -22.71 -26.58 29.72
C THR A 45 -21.53 -25.76 30.26
N ILE A 46 -20.76 -25.11 29.38
CA ILE A 46 -19.72 -24.15 29.80
C ILE A 46 -20.34 -23.06 30.69
N ASP A 47 -21.57 -22.63 30.37
CA ASP A 47 -22.35 -21.63 31.10
C ASP A 47 -22.67 -22.04 32.55
N GLU A 48 -22.90 -23.34 32.80
CA GLU A 48 -23.14 -23.91 34.13
C GLU A 48 -21.85 -24.09 34.94
N LEU A 49 -20.76 -24.47 34.29
CA LEU A 49 -19.48 -24.72 34.96
C LEU A 49 -18.68 -23.44 35.24
N PHE A 50 -18.85 -22.42 34.39
CA PHE A 50 -18.10 -21.17 34.45
C PHE A 50 -19.04 -19.95 34.40
N PRO A 51 -19.92 -19.76 35.40
CA PRO A 51 -20.92 -18.70 35.38
C PRO A 51 -20.32 -17.29 35.36
N LEU A 52 -19.06 -17.14 35.81
CA LEU A 52 -18.35 -15.87 35.82
C LEU A 52 -17.97 -15.39 34.40
N LEU A 53 -17.75 -16.30 33.44
CA LEU A 53 -17.43 -15.95 32.05
C LEU A 53 -18.55 -15.12 31.39
N LYS A 54 -19.78 -15.19 31.92
CA LYS A 54 -20.92 -14.41 31.44
C LYS A 54 -20.75 -12.91 31.67
N TYR A 55 -20.15 -12.52 32.79
CA TYR A 55 -20.07 -11.12 33.20
C TYR A 55 -18.93 -10.38 32.51
N ASP A 56 -17.84 -11.08 32.18
CA ASP A 56 -16.72 -10.50 31.42
C ASP A 56 -17.01 -10.36 29.92
N SER A 57 -18.07 -11.01 29.43
CA SER A 57 -18.42 -11.06 28.00
C SER A 57 -19.52 -10.07 27.62
N ALA A 58 -19.60 -8.89 28.24
CA ALA A 58 -20.57 -7.83 27.94
C ALA A 58 -20.37 -7.15 26.55
N GLY A 59 -19.97 -7.92 25.54
CA GLY A 59 -20.07 -7.58 24.13
C GLY A 59 -21.21 -8.38 23.47
N PRO A 60 -21.91 -7.82 22.47
CA PRO A 60 -23.10 -8.45 21.88
C PRO A 60 -22.74 -9.79 21.24
N THR A 61 -23.16 -10.88 21.88
CA THR A 61 -22.96 -12.25 21.41
C THR A 61 -24.00 -12.54 20.32
N VAL A 62 -23.62 -12.40 19.04
CA VAL A 62 -24.46 -12.84 17.92
C VAL A 62 -24.33 -14.36 17.81
N GLN A 63 -25.39 -15.08 18.18
CA GLN A 63 -25.56 -16.49 17.88
C GLN A 63 -25.71 -16.67 16.35
N ALA A 64 -24.60 -16.89 15.65
CA ALA A 64 -24.62 -17.44 14.30
C ALA A 64 -24.47 -18.96 14.38
N ARG A 65 -25.50 -19.63 14.90
CA ARG A 65 -25.67 -21.08 14.78
C ARG A 65 -26.36 -21.32 13.44
N GLU A 66 -25.59 -21.26 12.35
CA GLU A 66 -26.07 -21.79 11.08
C GLU A 66 -26.18 -23.30 11.23
N SER A 67 -27.43 -23.74 11.25
CA SER A 67 -27.87 -25.12 11.13
C SER A 67 -27.22 -25.76 9.90
N LEU A 68 -26.16 -26.53 10.15
CA LEU A 68 -25.68 -27.57 9.24
C LEU A 68 -26.71 -28.71 9.23
N THR A 69 -27.85 -28.46 8.63
CA THR A 69 -28.79 -29.50 8.23
C THR A 69 -29.17 -29.34 6.77
N ALA A 70 -29.00 -30.45 6.06
CA ALA A 70 -29.58 -30.79 4.76
C ALA A 70 -28.86 -30.31 3.47
N ALA A 71 -28.23 -31.32 2.86
CA ALA A 71 -28.45 -31.69 1.46
C ALA A 71 -27.59 -31.01 0.39
N ALA A 72 -26.42 -31.61 0.19
CA ALA A 72 -25.86 -31.96 -1.11
C ALA A 72 -26.86 -31.90 -2.28
N LYS A 73 -26.90 -30.78 -3.02
CA LYS A 73 -27.62 -30.69 -4.31
C LYS A 73 -27.32 -29.43 -5.15
N THR A 74 -26.09 -28.92 -5.21
CA THR A 74 -25.81 -27.73 -6.06
C THR A 74 -24.46 -27.68 -6.81
N PRO A 75 -23.87 -28.78 -7.34
CA PRO A 75 -22.84 -28.62 -8.38
C PRO A 75 -23.45 -28.16 -9.72
N LEU A 76 -24.69 -28.56 -10.02
CA LEU A 76 -25.35 -28.28 -11.30
C LEU A 76 -25.76 -26.80 -11.45
N PHE A 77 -26.25 -26.18 -10.37
CA PHE A 77 -26.65 -24.77 -10.39
C PHE A 77 -25.46 -23.82 -10.61
N ARG A 78 -24.30 -24.14 -10.03
CA ARG A 78 -23.06 -23.38 -10.28
C ARG A 78 -22.56 -23.52 -11.72
N ALA A 79 -22.67 -24.70 -12.31
CA ALA A 79 -22.32 -24.92 -13.71
C ALA A 79 -23.23 -24.11 -14.66
N CYS A 80 -24.55 -24.06 -14.40
CA CYS A 80 -25.49 -23.26 -15.20
C CYS A 80 -25.17 -21.76 -15.15
N ILE A 81 -24.82 -21.22 -13.97
CA ILE A 81 -24.45 -19.79 -13.84
C ILE A 81 -23.18 -19.49 -14.64
N LEU A 82 -22.17 -20.36 -14.58
CA LEU A 82 -20.92 -20.15 -15.32
C LEU A 82 -21.13 -20.23 -16.84
N LEU A 83 -21.97 -21.14 -17.33
CA LEU A 83 -22.30 -21.24 -18.75
C LEU A 83 -23.09 -20.03 -19.26
N LEU A 84 -24.05 -19.52 -18.48
CA LEU A 84 -24.79 -18.31 -18.84
C LEU A 84 -23.91 -17.06 -18.88
N ALA A 85 -23.01 -16.91 -17.90
CA ALA A 85 -22.05 -15.80 -17.88
C ALA A 85 -21.06 -15.86 -19.06
N GLY A 86 -20.54 -17.05 -19.37
CA GLY A 86 -19.65 -17.27 -20.52
C GLY A 86 -20.32 -16.99 -21.86
N GLY A 87 -21.57 -17.45 -22.04
CA GLY A 87 -22.34 -17.17 -23.25
C GLY A 87 -22.62 -15.68 -23.47
N ALA A 88 -22.98 -14.95 -22.42
CA ALA A 88 -23.21 -13.51 -22.50
C ALA A 88 -21.92 -12.73 -22.87
N ALA A 89 -20.78 -13.11 -22.29
CA ALA A 89 -19.49 -12.51 -22.62
C ALA A 89 -19.07 -12.77 -24.07
N PHE A 90 -19.30 -13.99 -24.58
CA PHE A 90 -19.01 -14.34 -25.97
C PHE A 90 -19.85 -13.53 -26.97
N LEU A 91 -21.16 -13.42 -26.74
CA LEU A 91 -22.04 -12.62 -27.59
C LEU A 91 -21.69 -11.12 -27.56
N TYR A 92 -21.25 -10.61 -26.41
CA TYR A 92 -20.78 -9.23 -26.29
C TYR A 92 -19.49 -9.00 -27.09
N TRP A 93 -18.52 -9.93 -27.00
CA TRP A 93 -17.27 -9.87 -27.75
C TRP A 93 -17.50 -9.93 -29.26
N ASP A 94 -18.32 -10.88 -29.72
CA ASP A 94 -18.65 -11.05 -31.14
C ASP A 94 -19.32 -9.80 -31.73
N ARG A 95 -20.23 -9.18 -30.96
CA ARG A 95 -20.86 -7.91 -31.34
C ARG A 95 -19.85 -6.77 -31.42
N LEU A 96 -18.88 -6.72 -30.51
CA LEU A 96 -17.85 -5.68 -30.47
C LEU A 96 -16.89 -5.80 -31.66
N VAL A 97 -16.46 -7.02 -32.01
CA VAL A 97 -15.56 -7.28 -33.13
C VAL A 97 -16.25 -7.03 -34.46
N SER A 98 -17.52 -7.43 -34.57
CA SER A 98 -18.31 -7.27 -35.80
C SER A 98 -18.78 -5.84 -36.05
N HIS A 99 -18.77 -4.97 -35.04
CA HIS A 99 -19.15 -3.55 -35.14
C HIS A 99 -17.97 -2.59 -34.97
N SER A 100 -16.72 -3.04 -35.14
CA SER A 100 -15.62 -2.08 -35.29
C SER A 100 -15.91 -1.20 -36.51
N PRO A 101 -16.23 0.10 -36.33
CA PRO A 101 -16.39 0.99 -37.46
C PRO A 101 -15.04 1.06 -38.15
N ASP A 102 -15.03 0.93 -39.48
CA ASP A 102 -13.87 1.10 -40.34
C ASP A 102 -13.07 2.34 -39.90
N LEU A 103 -12.02 2.11 -39.13
CA LEU A 103 -11.02 3.13 -38.82
C LEU A 103 -10.24 3.32 -40.11
N GLY A 104 -10.67 4.32 -40.87
CA GLY A 104 -10.03 4.74 -42.11
C GLY A 104 -8.51 4.95 -41.94
N PRO A 105 -7.77 4.94 -43.06
CA PRO A 105 -6.30 4.90 -43.05
C PRO A 105 -5.72 6.11 -42.32
N ILE A 106 -5.10 5.86 -41.17
CA ILE A 106 -4.42 6.86 -40.35
C ILE A 106 -3.25 7.46 -41.15
N LEU A 107 -3.25 8.79 -41.21
CA LEU A 107 -2.21 9.67 -41.73
C LEU A 107 -0.79 9.21 -41.35
N ARG A 108 0.08 9.09 -42.36
CA ARG A 108 1.54 9.06 -42.20
C ARG A 108 2.01 10.36 -41.54
N VAL A 109 2.61 10.25 -40.36
CA VAL A 109 3.37 11.32 -39.72
C VAL A 109 4.76 11.39 -40.39
N PRO A 110 5.25 12.56 -40.83
CA PRO A 110 6.56 12.69 -41.45
C PRO A 110 7.68 12.53 -40.41
N HIS A 111 8.67 11.69 -40.76
CA HIS A 111 9.94 11.56 -40.07
C HIS A 111 10.70 12.90 -40.11
N TYR A 112 10.99 13.48 -38.93
CA TYR A 112 11.98 14.54 -38.82
C TYR A 112 13.37 13.93 -38.59
N HIS A 113 14.23 14.13 -39.58
CA HIS A 113 15.66 13.82 -39.55
C HIS A 113 16.35 14.76 -38.55
N HIS A 114 16.88 14.23 -37.44
CA HIS A 114 17.83 14.99 -36.64
C HIS A 114 19.21 14.93 -37.32
N GLN A 115 19.66 16.08 -37.83
CA GLN A 115 20.94 16.27 -38.49
C GLN A 115 21.85 17.08 -37.53
N ASN A 116 22.96 16.43 -37.14
CA ASN A 116 24.29 16.93 -36.80
C ASN A 116 24.45 18.36 -36.24
N ALA A 117 25.09 18.45 -35.07
CA ALA A 117 25.99 19.55 -34.73
C ALA A 117 27.28 18.98 -34.15
N SER A 118 28.24 18.71 -35.04
CA SER A 118 29.66 18.65 -34.73
C SER A 118 30.19 20.08 -34.63
N MET A 119 30.76 20.46 -33.49
CA MET A 119 31.63 21.63 -33.34
C MET A 119 32.72 21.21 -32.33
N LEU A 120 33.97 20.99 -32.73
CA LEU A 120 35.01 21.89 -33.27
C LEU A 120 36.13 21.96 -32.23
N THR A 121 37.20 21.24 -32.55
CA THR A 121 38.56 21.33 -32.02
C THR A 121 39.12 22.76 -32.19
N PRO A 122 39.86 23.31 -31.21
CA PRO A 122 40.72 24.47 -31.45
C PRO A 122 42.11 24.04 -31.96
N PRO A 123 42.72 24.80 -32.90
CA PRO A 123 44.03 24.50 -33.45
C PRO A 123 45.19 24.99 -32.57
N ALA A 124 46.31 24.28 -32.67
CA ALA A 124 47.62 24.72 -32.23
C ALA A 124 48.07 25.97 -33.02
N THR A 125 48.71 26.94 -32.37
CA THR A 125 49.47 27.99 -33.04
C THR A 125 50.74 28.30 -32.27
N THR A 126 51.85 27.91 -32.88
CA THR A 126 53.21 28.33 -32.60
C THR A 126 53.48 29.62 -33.39
N ALA A 127 53.99 30.67 -32.73
CA ALA A 127 54.84 31.68 -33.39
C ALA A 127 55.58 32.55 -32.35
N LEU A 128 56.92 32.48 -32.41
CA LEU A 128 57.85 33.47 -31.88
C LEU A 128 57.76 34.79 -32.69
N PRO A 129 58.17 35.91 -32.09
CA PRO A 129 59.23 36.67 -32.74
C PRO A 129 60.37 37.06 -31.81
N GLN A 130 61.59 36.82 -32.30
CA GLN A 130 62.79 37.54 -31.87
C GLN A 130 62.70 38.98 -32.38
N ASN A 131 62.94 39.96 -31.52
CA ASN A 131 63.70 41.15 -31.89
C ASN A 131 64.22 41.86 -30.64
N ALA A 132 65.54 41.97 -30.59
CA ALA A 132 66.30 42.73 -29.62
C ALA A 132 66.32 44.20 -30.03
N VAL A 133 66.00 45.12 -29.11
CA VAL A 133 66.60 46.45 -29.08
C VAL A 133 66.80 46.85 -27.61
N ALA A 134 68.05 47.12 -27.29
CA ALA A 134 68.48 47.59 -25.99
C ALA A 134 68.07 49.06 -25.78
N SER A 135 67.37 49.32 -24.68
CA SER A 135 67.34 50.65 -24.06
C SER A 135 67.07 50.48 -22.57
N ARG A 136 68.11 50.67 -21.76
CA ARG A 136 68.00 50.94 -20.31
C ARG A 136 67.14 52.20 -20.13
N PRO A 137 66.13 52.16 -19.25
CA PRO A 137 66.18 53.13 -18.16
C PRO A 137 65.70 52.59 -16.82
N ALA A 138 66.22 53.22 -15.78
CA ALA A 138 65.70 53.34 -14.41
C ALA A 138 65.19 52.05 -13.73
N VAL A 139 66.03 51.54 -12.82
CA VAL A 139 65.63 50.55 -11.81
C VAL A 139 64.63 51.22 -10.85
N PHE A 140 63.34 51.16 -11.19
CA PHE A 140 62.26 51.39 -10.24
C PHE A 140 62.01 50.05 -9.54
N ARG A 141 62.49 49.90 -8.31
CA ARG A 141 62.14 48.75 -7.47
C ARG A 141 60.67 48.88 -7.05
N VAL A 142 59.76 48.38 -7.89
CA VAL A 142 58.41 48.03 -7.44
C VAL A 142 58.54 46.77 -6.60
N SER A 143 58.18 46.85 -5.32
CA SER A 143 58.07 45.70 -4.42
C SER A 143 57.08 44.68 -5.02
N VAL A 144 57.61 43.55 -5.49
CA VAL A 144 56.87 42.46 -6.18
C VAL A 144 55.93 41.68 -5.24
N THR A 145 55.86 42.06 -3.96
CA THR A 145 55.03 41.40 -2.94
C THR A 145 53.52 41.64 -3.09
N ASP A 146 53.07 42.59 -3.92
CA ASP A 146 51.64 42.93 -4.04
C ASP A 146 50.87 42.12 -5.11
N ARG A 147 51.57 41.54 -6.10
CA ARG A 147 50.91 40.83 -7.23
C ARG A 147 50.47 39.42 -6.89
N THR A 148 51.23 38.70 -6.07
CA THR A 148 50.91 37.31 -5.71
C THR A 148 49.68 37.23 -4.80
N GLN A 149 49.41 38.27 -4.01
CA GLN A 149 48.29 38.30 -3.07
C GLN A 149 46.95 38.51 -3.79
N PHE A 150 46.94 39.29 -4.87
CA PHE A 150 45.75 39.52 -5.69
C PHE A 150 45.31 38.26 -6.46
N ASP A 151 46.26 37.48 -6.98
CA ASP A 151 45.96 36.25 -7.72
C ASP A 151 45.40 35.14 -6.81
N GLU A 152 45.88 35.04 -5.57
CA GLU A 152 45.33 34.11 -4.56
C GLU A 152 43.90 34.46 -4.15
N ASP A 153 43.60 35.75 -3.94
CA ASP A 153 42.26 36.21 -3.57
C ASP A 153 41.23 35.96 -4.69
N HIS A 154 41.65 36.14 -5.95
CA HIS A 154 40.80 35.87 -7.11
C HIS A 154 40.50 34.37 -7.26
N LEU A 155 41.51 33.51 -7.14
CA LEU A 155 41.34 32.05 -7.19
C LEU A 155 40.45 31.54 -6.05
N ALA A 156 40.59 32.10 -4.84
CA ALA A 156 39.74 31.76 -3.70
C ALA A 156 38.28 32.21 -3.92
N ALA A 157 38.05 33.36 -4.55
CA ALA A 157 36.72 33.85 -4.89
C ALA A 157 36.01 32.95 -5.93
N GLU A 158 36.72 32.57 -7.00
CA GLU A 158 36.20 31.64 -8.00
C GLU A 158 35.89 30.26 -7.40
N GLY A 159 36.77 29.76 -6.52
CA GLY A 159 36.56 28.50 -5.80
C GLY A 159 35.26 28.51 -5.00
N ARG A 160 35.01 29.58 -4.23
CA ARG A 160 33.76 29.76 -3.47
C ARG A 160 32.53 29.84 -4.37
N GLN A 161 32.64 30.50 -5.54
CA GLN A 161 31.53 30.62 -6.47
C GLN A 161 31.16 29.27 -7.10
N ARG A 162 32.16 28.46 -7.49
CA ARG A 162 31.92 27.10 -8.01
C ARG A 162 31.34 26.18 -6.95
N GLU A 163 31.84 26.27 -5.71
CA GLU A 163 31.30 25.49 -4.60
C GLU A 163 29.83 25.88 -4.33
N GLN A 164 29.51 27.17 -4.34
CA GLN A 164 28.14 27.64 -4.16
C GLN A 164 27.23 27.14 -5.29
N GLN A 165 27.67 27.22 -6.56
CA GLN A 165 26.92 26.69 -7.69
C GLN A 165 26.68 25.18 -7.57
N ALA A 166 27.68 24.42 -7.12
CA ALA A 166 27.53 22.98 -6.90
C ALA A 166 26.52 22.67 -5.78
N ARG A 167 26.51 23.45 -4.70
CA ARG A 167 25.53 23.32 -3.61
C ARG A 167 24.12 23.65 -4.09
N ASP A 168 23.96 24.71 -4.87
CA ASP A 168 22.66 25.12 -5.42
C ASP A 168 22.12 24.07 -6.41
N GLN A 169 22.98 23.50 -7.26
CA GLN A 169 22.61 22.41 -8.16
C GLN A 169 22.20 21.14 -7.40
N ALA A 170 22.93 20.77 -6.34
CA ALA A 170 22.59 19.63 -5.50
C ALA A 170 21.25 19.82 -4.78
N ALA A 171 20.99 21.03 -4.26
CA ALA A 171 19.72 21.37 -3.62
C ALA A 171 18.54 21.31 -4.61
N LEU A 172 18.74 21.77 -5.85
CA LEU A 172 17.74 21.68 -6.90
C LEU A 172 17.44 20.22 -7.28
N ALA A 173 18.48 19.39 -7.41
CA ALA A 173 18.33 17.97 -7.72
C ALA A 173 17.53 17.22 -6.65
N GLU A 174 17.77 17.51 -5.37
CA GLU A 174 17.01 16.87 -4.28
C GLU A 174 15.54 17.31 -4.25
N ARG A 175 15.26 18.60 -4.52
CA ARG A 175 13.87 19.09 -4.67
C ARG A 175 13.14 18.36 -5.80
N MET A 176 13.78 18.20 -6.94
CA MET A 176 13.21 17.46 -8.08
C MET A 176 12.96 15.99 -7.73
N ARG A 177 13.83 15.36 -6.94
CA ARG A 177 13.67 13.97 -6.48
C ARG A 177 12.47 13.82 -5.55
N ILE A 178 12.31 14.72 -4.59
CA ILE A 178 11.16 14.73 -3.67
C ILE A 178 9.87 14.95 -4.45
N GLU A 179 9.83 15.92 -5.36
CA GLU A 179 8.64 16.20 -6.17
C GLU A 179 8.27 15.01 -7.07
N ALA A 180 9.25 14.34 -7.67
CA ALA A 180 9.02 13.13 -8.46
C ALA A 180 8.44 11.99 -7.62
N GLU A 181 8.93 11.80 -6.39
CA GLU A 181 8.39 10.80 -5.47
C GLU A 181 6.95 11.14 -5.05
N GLU A 182 6.66 12.41 -4.77
CA GLU A 182 5.30 12.86 -4.45
C GLU A 182 4.34 12.63 -5.62
N ARG A 183 4.76 12.96 -6.85
CA ARG A 183 3.97 12.65 -8.06
C ARG A 183 3.75 11.16 -8.23
N GLN A 184 4.75 10.32 -7.97
CA GLN A 184 4.58 8.86 -8.00
C GLN A 184 3.62 8.36 -6.92
N ARG A 185 3.71 8.89 -5.69
CA ARG A 185 2.77 8.55 -4.61
C ARG A 185 1.35 8.99 -4.97
N ALA A 186 1.18 10.20 -5.50
CA ALA A 186 -0.11 10.70 -5.97
C ALA A 186 -0.67 9.84 -7.12
N ALA A 187 0.18 9.45 -8.09
CA ALA A 187 -0.21 8.56 -9.17
C ALA A 187 -0.59 7.16 -8.66
N ARG A 188 0.12 6.60 -7.66
CA ARG A 188 -0.26 5.33 -7.02
C ARG A 188 -1.58 5.42 -6.27
N LYS A 189 -1.84 6.54 -5.60
CA LYS A 189 -3.14 6.82 -4.94
C LYS A 189 -4.26 6.95 -5.97
N ALA A 190 -4.04 7.69 -7.06
CA ALA A 190 -5.01 7.91 -8.13
C ALA A 190 -5.26 6.64 -8.96
N ALA A 191 -4.23 5.83 -9.19
CA ALA A 191 -4.34 4.50 -9.76
C ALA A 191 -4.91 3.47 -8.77
N GLY A 192 -5.41 3.94 -7.61
CA GLY A 192 -6.05 3.18 -6.56
C GLY A 192 -6.92 2.09 -7.14
N ARG A 193 -6.33 0.89 -7.23
CA ARG A 193 -7.09 -0.33 -7.44
C ARG A 193 -8.09 -0.37 -6.31
N ASN A 194 -9.37 -0.45 -6.67
CA ASN A 194 -10.38 -0.99 -5.78
C ASN A 194 -9.83 -2.32 -5.27
N VAL A 195 -9.28 -2.32 -4.06
CA VAL A 195 -8.79 -3.54 -3.43
C VAL A 195 -10.06 -4.26 -3.03
N ILE A 196 -10.43 -5.26 -3.82
CA ILE A 196 -11.47 -6.20 -3.45
C ILE A 196 -10.86 -7.01 -2.32
N VAL A 197 -11.23 -6.68 -1.09
CA VAL A 197 -10.82 -7.48 0.05
C VAL A 197 -11.71 -8.73 0.03
N PRO A 198 -11.13 -9.93 -0.10
CA PRO A 198 -11.92 -11.14 -0.31
C PRO A 198 -12.80 -11.45 0.89
N PHE A 199 -12.36 -11.08 2.10
CA PHE A 199 -13.10 -11.28 3.34
C PHE A 199 -12.91 -10.11 4.29
N VAL A 200 -14.02 -9.56 4.79
CA VAL A 200 -14.00 -8.51 5.83
C VAL A 200 -14.99 -8.89 6.92
N TRP A 201 -14.60 -8.73 8.19
CA TRP A 201 -15.50 -8.95 9.32
C TRP A 201 -16.05 -7.61 9.80
N ILE A 202 -17.38 -7.47 9.76
CA ILE A 202 -18.09 -6.28 10.22
C ILE A 202 -19.10 -6.71 11.27
N ASN A 203 -18.94 -6.24 12.51
CA ASN A 203 -19.84 -6.58 13.63
C ASN A 203 -20.09 -8.10 13.77
N GLY A 204 -19.04 -8.91 13.59
CA GLY A 204 -19.12 -10.38 13.65
C GLY A 204 -19.67 -11.06 12.39
N GLN A 205 -20.12 -10.32 11.37
CA GLN A 205 -20.52 -10.88 10.07
C GLN A 205 -19.36 -10.85 9.07
N ARG A 206 -19.08 -12.00 8.45
CA ARG A 206 -18.11 -12.13 7.36
C ARG A 206 -18.74 -11.73 6.02
N LEU A 207 -18.24 -10.64 5.45
CA LEU A 207 -18.61 -10.19 4.11
C LEU A 207 -17.56 -10.59 3.10
N ARG A 208 -18.02 -10.89 1.88
CA ARG A 208 -17.15 -11.20 0.74
C ARG A 208 -17.14 -10.05 -0.24
N ASN A 209 -16.01 -9.85 -0.89
CA ASN A 209 -15.83 -8.90 -2.00
C ASN A 209 -16.21 -7.46 -1.63
N VAL A 210 -15.75 -6.98 -0.47
CA VAL A 210 -15.97 -5.59 -0.08
C VAL A 210 -14.99 -4.73 -0.89
N VAL A 211 -15.53 -3.79 -1.66
CA VAL A 211 -14.73 -2.80 -2.37
C VAL A 211 -14.32 -1.74 -1.35
N LYS A 212 -13.03 -1.70 -1.00
CA LYS A 212 -12.47 -0.60 -0.21
C LYS A 212 -12.23 0.58 -1.16
N GLU A 213 -13.03 1.64 -1.03
CA GLU A 213 -12.67 2.92 -1.62
C GLU A 213 -11.58 3.55 -0.76
N ASN A 214 -10.38 3.70 -1.31
CA ASN A 214 -9.24 4.36 -0.65
C ASN A 214 -9.43 5.87 -0.67
N VAL A 215 -10.44 6.37 0.03
CA VAL A 215 -10.71 7.80 0.11
C VAL A 215 -11.32 8.04 1.49
N VAL A 216 -10.94 9.14 2.14
CA VAL A 216 -11.33 9.57 3.51
C VAL A 216 -10.39 8.92 4.54
N THR A 217 -9.32 9.51 5.08
CA THR A 217 -8.97 10.90 5.45
C THR A 217 -7.47 10.96 5.83
N HIS A 218 -6.94 12.16 6.11
CA HIS A 218 -5.60 12.43 6.70
C HIS A 218 -5.39 11.91 8.14
N SER A 219 -6.18 10.94 8.59
CA SER A 219 -6.11 10.39 9.94
C SER A 219 -5.09 9.25 10.01
N GLY A 220 -4.33 9.14 11.11
CA GLY A 220 -3.41 8.02 11.33
C GLY A 220 -4.10 6.65 11.47
N THR A 221 -5.43 6.63 11.47
CA THR A 221 -6.26 5.43 11.38
C THR A 221 -6.89 5.33 10.00
N ASP A 222 -6.70 4.21 9.31
CA ASP A 222 -7.37 3.92 8.05
C ASP A 222 -8.89 3.91 8.28
N GLU A 223 -9.60 4.89 7.70
CA GLU A 223 -11.07 4.88 7.65
C GLU A 223 -11.51 4.28 6.30
N THR A 224 -12.66 3.61 6.26
CA THR A 224 -13.29 3.15 5.02
C THR A 224 -14.78 3.41 5.04
N LEU A 225 -15.31 3.86 3.91
CA LEU A 225 -16.75 3.93 3.67
C LEU A 225 -17.22 2.61 3.08
N ILE A 226 -18.35 2.12 3.58
CA ILE A 226 -19.06 0.98 3.00
C ILE A 226 -20.49 1.38 2.72
N TYR A 227 -20.90 1.19 1.47
CA TYR A 227 -22.26 1.44 1.01
C TYR A 227 -23.10 0.16 1.13
N ARG A 228 -24.21 0.23 1.84
CA ARG A 228 -25.24 -0.83 1.90
C ARG A 228 -26.61 -0.21 1.69
N ASN A 229 -27.36 -0.74 0.72
CA ASN A 229 -28.74 -0.32 0.44
C ASN A 229 -28.90 1.20 0.24
N GLY A 230 -27.93 1.85 -0.41
CA GLY A 230 -27.95 3.31 -0.63
C GLY A 230 -27.53 4.16 0.58
N VAL A 231 -27.19 3.54 1.71
CA VAL A 231 -26.66 4.24 2.90
C VAL A 231 -25.16 4.03 3.00
N ALA A 232 -24.42 5.11 3.17
CA ALA A 232 -22.98 5.09 3.43
C ALA A 232 -22.72 5.04 4.94
N SER A 233 -21.89 4.12 5.39
CA SER A 233 -21.45 4.04 6.78
C SER A 233 -19.93 4.08 6.86
N LEU A 234 -19.39 4.90 7.77
CA LEU A 234 -17.96 5.06 7.99
C LEU A 234 -17.48 4.04 9.03
N TYR A 235 -16.42 3.30 8.71
CA TYR A 235 -15.83 2.30 9.57
C TYR A 235 -14.36 2.63 9.83
N TYR A 236 -13.91 2.40 11.06
CA TYR A 236 -12.49 2.34 11.38
C TYR A 236 -11.93 0.98 11.01
N VAL A 237 -10.82 0.97 10.28
CA VAL A 237 -10.07 -0.24 9.93
C VAL A 237 -8.98 -0.43 10.97
N TRP A 238 -9.10 -1.49 11.77
CA TRP A 238 -8.00 -1.97 12.61
C TRP A 238 -7.32 -3.13 11.91
N GLU A 239 -6.05 -2.93 11.57
CA GLU A 239 -5.18 -3.97 11.04
C GLU A 239 -4.74 -4.87 12.20
N ILE A 240 -5.20 -6.13 12.22
CA ILE A 240 -4.95 -7.04 13.36
C ILE A 240 -3.59 -7.74 13.21
N SER A 241 -3.12 -7.97 11.98
CA SER A 241 -2.01 -8.90 11.74
C SER A 241 -0.86 -8.37 10.88
N GLY A 242 -0.85 -7.08 10.51
CA GLY A 242 0.14 -6.54 9.56
C GLY A 242 0.06 -7.16 8.15
N GLN A 243 -1.02 -7.89 7.88
CA GLN A 243 -1.37 -8.44 6.58
C GLN A 243 -2.79 -7.96 6.27
N LEU A 244 -2.96 -7.30 5.12
CA LEU A 244 -4.21 -6.70 4.64
C LEU A 244 -5.38 -7.68 4.46
N ASP A 245 -5.12 -8.98 4.61
CA ASP A 245 -6.11 -10.04 4.41
C ASP A 245 -7.06 -10.25 5.61
N SER A 246 -6.85 -9.53 6.72
CA SER A 246 -7.63 -9.66 7.95
C SER A 246 -7.76 -8.34 8.70
N CYS A 247 -8.79 -7.56 8.35
CA CYS A 247 -9.11 -6.31 9.05
C CYS A 247 -10.38 -6.44 9.89
N LEU A 248 -10.36 -5.84 11.09
CA LEU A 248 -11.57 -5.62 11.88
C LEU A 248 -12.13 -4.25 11.53
N LEU A 249 -13.40 -4.21 11.11
CA LEU A 249 -14.09 -2.95 10.90
C LEU A 249 -15.02 -2.65 12.07
N ARG A 250 -14.82 -1.49 12.70
CA ARG A 250 -15.72 -0.98 13.75
C ARG A 250 -16.53 0.18 13.18
N LEU A 251 -17.85 0.12 13.29
CA LEU A 251 -18.73 1.22 12.89
C LEU A 251 -18.39 2.45 13.74
N ARG A 252 -18.20 3.61 13.09
CA ARG A 252 -18.15 4.88 13.80
C ARG A 252 -19.58 5.24 14.21
N GLU A 253 -19.85 5.20 15.50
CA GLU A 253 -21.09 5.76 16.04
C GLU A 253 -21.09 7.28 15.74
N ASN A 254 -22.14 7.75 15.07
CA ASN A 254 -22.40 9.18 14.85
C ASN A 254 -23.01 9.80 16.10
#